data_AF-A0A442WGQ8-F1
#
_entry.id   AF-A0A442WGQ8-F1
#
_cell.length_a   1.000
_cell.length_b   1.000
_cell.length_c   1.000
_cell.angle_alpha   90.00
_cell.angle_beta   90.00
_cell.angle_gamma   90.00
#
_symmetry.space_group_name_H-M   'P 1'
#
loop_
_entity.id
_entity.type
_entity.pdbx_description
1 polymer ?
#
loop_
_entity_poly.entity_id
_entity_poly.type
_entity_poly.pdbx_seq_one_letter_code
_entity_poly.pdbx_strand_id
1 'polypeptide(L)' 'IVVAHRPSALANIDQVLVMSNGTVHAFGSREQVLANVLRPSPPVSPRPASLAPIPGVAGHA' A
#
# COMPACT_ATOMS: atom_id res chain seq x y z
N ILE A 1 18.09 -6.98 -14.97
CA ILE A 1 16.61 -6.84 -14.93
C ILE A 1 16.17 -7.17 -13.51
N VAL A 2 15.39 -6.29 -12.86
CA VAL A 2 14.90 -6.47 -11.49
C VAL A 2 13.40 -6.78 -11.54
N VAL A 3 12.94 -7.77 -10.76
CA VAL A 3 11.51 -8.10 -10.64
C VAL A 3 11.10 -7.87 -9.20
N ALA A 4 10.17 -6.94 -8.99
CA ALA A 4 9.68 -6.60 -7.66
C ALA A 4 8.20 -6.22 -7.70
N HIS A 5 7.48 -6.56 -6.64
CA HIS A 5 6.07 -6.15 -6.45
C HIS A 5 5.96 -4.83 -5.65
N ARG A 6 7.07 -4.35 -5.06
CA ARG A 6 7.09 -3.11 -4.26
C ARG A 6 7.58 -1.93 -5.11
N PRO A 7 6.80 -0.84 -5.22
CA PRO A 7 7.21 0.36 -5.96
C PRO A 7 8.53 0.96 -5.49
N SER A 8 8.81 0.91 -4.19
CA SER A 8 10.04 1.45 -3.59
C SER A 8 11.30 0.76 -4.10
N ALA A 9 11.22 -0.51 -4.51
CA ALA A 9 12.35 -1.24 -5.07
C ALA A 9 12.66 -0.84 -6.52
N LEU A 10 11.71 -0.18 -7.20
CA LEU A 10 11.84 0.29 -8.57
C LEU A 10 12.22 1.78 -8.66
N ALA A 11 12.48 2.44 -7.52
CA ALA A 11 12.68 3.89 -7.44
C ALA A 11 13.88 4.42 -8.25
N ASN A 12 14.94 3.62 -8.38
CA ASN A 12 16.20 4.00 -9.05
C ASN A 12 16.37 3.37 -10.43
N ILE A 13 15.28 2.97 -11.09
CA ILE A 13 15.31 2.30 -12.40
C ILE A 13 14.73 3.22 -13.48
N ASP A 14 15.31 3.21 -14.68
CA ASP A 14 14.90 4.09 -15.78
C ASP A 14 13.67 3.59 -16.54
N GLN A 15 13.57 2.27 -16.75
CA GLN A 15 12.52 1.62 -17.55
C GLN A 15 11.83 0.52 -16.73
N VAL A 16 10.51 0.44 -16.85
CA VAL A 16 9.67 -0.53 -16.14
C VAL A 16 8.75 -1.24 -17.11
N LEU A 17 8.65 -2.55 -16.96
CA LEU A 17 7.68 -3.42 -17.62
C LEU A 17 6.74 -4.02 -16.57
N VAL A 18 5.43 -3.88 -16.78
CA VAL A 18 4.41 -4.54 -15.97
C VAL A 18 3.75 -5.60 -16.83
N MET A 19 3.77 -6.82 -16.33
CA MET A 19 3.10 -7.96 -16.95
C MET A 19 1.91 -8.40 -16.10
N SER A 20 0.84 -8.79 -16.77
CA SER A 20 -0.34 -9.39 -16.16
C SER A 20 -0.82 -10.52 -17.04
N ASN A 21 -1.18 -11.67 -16.47
CA ASN A 21 -1.68 -12.83 -17.22
C ASN A 21 -0.78 -13.26 -18.42
N GLY A 22 0.53 -13.11 -18.29
CA GLY A 22 1.48 -13.46 -19.35
C GLY A 22 1.57 -12.45 -20.50
N THR A 23 0.83 -11.34 -20.45
CA THR A 23 0.88 -10.27 -21.44
C THR A 23 1.49 -8.99 -20.86
N VAL A 24 2.01 -8.14 -21.74
CA VAL A 24 2.52 -6.81 -21.35
C VAL A 24 1.34 -5.89 -21.11
N HIS A 25 1.23 -5.37 -19.89
CA HIS A 25 0.18 -4.44 -19.49
C HIS A 25 0.64 -2.99 -19.59
N ALA A 26 1.90 -2.70 -19.26
CA ALA A 26 2.50 -1.37 -19.41
C ALA A 26 4.03 -1.48 -19.60
N PHE A 27 4.59 -0.58 -20.40
CA PHE A 27 6.03 -0.43 -20.58
C PHE A 27 6.36 1.04 -20.77
N GLY A 28 7.42 1.52 -20.10
CA GLY A 28 7.88 2.90 -20.25
C GLY A 28 8.75 3.37 -19.10
N SER A 29 8.89 4.70 -18.96
CA SER A 29 9.63 5.27 -17.84
C SER A 29 8.97 4.90 -16.52
N ARG A 30 9.78 4.84 -15.47
CA ARG A 30 9.30 4.60 -14.11
C ARG A 30 8.16 5.55 -13.73
N GLU A 31 8.28 6.84 -13.97
CA GLU A 31 7.25 7.83 -13.64
C GLU A 31 5.92 7.55 -14.36
N GLN A 32 5.99 7.25 -15.66
CA GLN A 32 4.81 6.99 -16.49
C GLN A 32 4.09 5.71 -16.05
N VAL A 33 4.83 4.66 -15.73
CA VAL A 33 4.26 3.38 -15.31
C VAL A 33 3.73 3.47 -13.88
N LEU A 34 4.48 4.07 -12.95
CA LEU A 34 4.05 4.21 -11.56
C LEU A 34 2.79 5.08 -11.44
N ALA A 35 2.65 6.14 -12.24
CA ALA A 35 1.44 6.96 -12.26
C ALA A 35 0.17 6.17 -12.67
N ASN A 36 0.32 5.20 -13.59
CA ASN A 36 -0.78 4.37 -14.05
C ASN A 36 -1.11 3.19 -13.11
N VAL A 37 -0.14 2.74 -12.30
CA VAL A 37 -0.26 1.53 -11.48
C VAL A 37 -0.54 1.84 -10.01
N LEU A 38 0.02 2.93 -9.47
CA LEU A 38 -0.22 3.36 -8.10
C LEU A 38 -1.52 4.16 -8.05
N ARG A 39 -2.65 3.47 -7.91
CA ARG A 39 -3.82 4.13 -7.31
C ARG A 39 -3.44 4.44 -5.86
N PRO A 40 -3.51 5.71 -5.41
CA PRO A 40 -3.28 6.03 -4.01
C PRO A 40 -4.22 5.16 -3.16
N SER A 41 -3.66 4.37 -2.25
CA SER A 41 -4.48 3.69 -1.25
C SER A 41 -5.21 4.80 -0.48
N PRO A 42 -6.56 4.75 -0.38
CA PRO A 42 -7.29 5.78 0.34
C PRO A 42 -6.73 5.87 1.77
N PRO A 43 -6.53 7.08 2.30
CA PRO A 43 -5.97 7.25 3.64
C PRO A 43 -6.82 6.46 4.62
N VAL A 44 -6.18 5.54 5.35
CA VAL A 44 -6.82 4.80 6.42
C VAL A 44 -7.29 5.82 7.46
N SER A 45 -8.61 6.07 7.50
CA SER A 45 -9.18 6.98 8.49
C SER A 45 -8.90 6.40 9.89
N PRO A 46 -8.35 7.18 10.83
CA PRO A 46 -8.07 6.68 12.16
C PRO A 46 -9.37 6.22 12.80
N ARG A 47 -9.51 4.91 13.02
CA ARG A 47 -10.62 4.34 13.79
C ARG A 47 -10.49 4.90 15.21
N PRO A 48 -11.45 5.68 15.72
CA PRO A 48 -11.38 6.17 17.09
C PRO A 48 -11.38 4.94 18.00
N ALA A 49 -10.31 4.80 18.80
CA ALA A 49 -10.25 3.81 19.85
C ALA A 49 -11.39 4.11 20.83
N SER A 50 -12.47 3.32 20.77
CA SER A 50 -13.47 3.34 21.81
C SER A 50 -12.82 2.72 23.05
N LEU A 51 -12.28 3.59 23.90
CA LEU A 51 -11.92 3.26 25.27
C LEU A 51 -13.24 3.08 26.02
N ALA A 52 -13.76 1.85 26.02
CA ALA A 52 -14.82 1.48 26.95
C ALA A 52 -14.25 1.55 28.38
N PRO A 53 -14.88 2.29 29.30
CA PRO A 53 -14.54 2.19 30.71
C PRO A 53 -14.97 0.81 31.21
N ILE A 54 -14.06 0.07 31.82
CA ILE A 54 -14.37 -1.17 32.56
C ILE A 54 -15.20 -0.80 33.80
N PRO A 55 -16.46 -1.26 33.94
CA PRO A 55 -17.21 -1.09 35.17
C PRO A 55 -17.02 -2.36 36.02
N GLY A 56 -16.35 -2.23 37.16
CA GLY A 56 -16.35 -3.31 38.15
C GLY A 56 -15.17 -3.32 39.11
N VAL A 57 -15.26 -2.52 40.18
CA VAL A 57 -14.80 -3.01 41.49
C VAL A 57 -15.92 -2.73 42.49
N ALA A 58 -16.65 -3.78 42.84
CA ALA A 58 -17.60 -3.79 43.94
C ALA A 58 -16.85 -4.27 45.20
N GLY A 59 -16.97 -3.51 46.29
CA GLY A 59 -16.93 -3.89 47.71
C GLY A 59 -15.87 -4.86 48.25
N HIS A 60 -15.16 -4.44 49.31
CA HIS A 60 -15.01 -5.20 50.57
C HIS A 60 -14.28 -4.35 51.64
N ALA A 61 -14.99 -3.96 52.70
CA ALA A 61 -14.56 -3.90 54.11
C ALA A 61 -15.69 -3.31 54.97
#